data_AF-A0A844H921-F1
#
_entry.id   AF-A0A844H921-F1
#
_cell.length_a   1.000
_cell.length_b   1.000
_cell.length_c   1.000
_cell.angle_alpha   90.00
_cell.angle_beta   90.00
_cell.angle_gamma   90.00
#
_symmetry.space_group_name_H-M   'P 1'
#
loop_
_entity.id
_entity.type
_entity.pdbx_description
1 polymer ?
#
loop_
_entity_poly.entity_id
_entity_poly.type
_entity_poly.pdbx_seq_one_letter_code
_entity_poly.pdbx_strand_id
1 'polypeptide(L)'
;MRIRTWGIIGCVTLAVAGCSRFSESRLNPMGWFGGSPAQTLEPEGGYPTTRQDSRLPVTRVVSARWEPLYEGRMLVVQGLAATKGWSKVALVTEVPMPTGRVHGDDNGVLRLNLVGNPPAAGTYEASRAANPASDTLTVAMTIPTEALSGIREVVITGAGNAVTLRR
;
A
#
# COMPACT_ATOMS: atom_id res chain seq x y z
N MET A 1 -55.26 14.30 68.41
CA MET A 1 -54.56 15.18 67.43
C MET A 1 -53.22 14.55 67.01
N ARG A 2 -53.22 13.38 66.34
CA ARG A 2 -51.96 12.64 66.04
C ARG A 2 -51.99 11.74 64.78
N ILE A 3 -53.12 11.62 64.08
CA ILE A 3 -53.27 10.77 62.88
C ILE A 3 -53.03 11.56 61.59
N ARG A 4 -53.25 12.88 61.62
CA ARG A 4 -53.19 13.77 60.45
C ARG A 4 -51.76 14.09 59.99
N THR A 5 -50.76 13.94 60.87
CA THR A 5 -49.34 14.14 60.57
C THR A 5 -48.69 12.92 59.90
N TRP A 6 -49.22 11.72 60.10
CA TRP A 6 -48.63 10.49 59.56
C TRP A 6 -48.96 10.28 58.08
N GLY A 7 -50.15 10.69 57.63
CA GLY A 7 -50.51 10.65 56.20
C GLY A 7 -49.67 11.58 55.33
N ILE A 8 -49.25 12.73 55.87
CA ILE A 8 -48.42 13.70 55.13
C ILE A 8 -46.98 13.19 54.99
N ILE A 9 -46.43 12.53 56.01
CA ILE A 9 -45.08 11.96 55.97
C ILE A 9 -45.00 10.82 54.93
N GLY A 10 -46.02 9.96 54.85
CA GLY A 10 -46.07 8.86 53.87
C GLY A 10 -46.11 9.33 52.41
N CYS A 11 -46.88 10.39 52.11
CA CYS A 11 -46.93 10.96 50.76
C CYS A 11 -45.62 11.63 50.34
N VAL A 12 -44.88 12.23 51.27
CA VAL A 12 -43.59 12.90 50.97
C VAL A 12 -42.49 11.86 50.69
N THR A 13 -42.48 10.70 51.35
CA THR A 13 -41.47 9.66 51.10
C THR A 13 -41.63 8.98 49.74
N LEU A 14 -42.86 8.86 49.21
CA LEU A 14 -43.12 8.30 47.87
C LEU A 14 -42.74 9.28 46.74
N ALA A 15 -42.85 10.59 46.97
CA ALA A 15 -42.43 11.60 46.00
C ALA A 15 -40.90 11.70 45.87
N VAL A 16 -40.14 11.44 46.94
CA VAL A 16 -38.67 11.54 46.93
C VAL A 16 -37.99 10.28 46.35
N ALA A 17 -38.63 9.11 46.44
CA ALA A 17 -38.12 7.89 45.80
C ALA A 17 -38.23 7.89 44.26
N GLY A 18 -39.05 8.79 43.69
CA GLY A 18 -39.21 8.95 42.23
C GLY A 18 -38.21 9.90 41.57
N CYS A 19 -37.37 10.62 42.34
CA CYS A 19 -36.41 11.59 41.83
C CYS A 19 -34.97 11.06 41.75
N SER A 20 -34.77 9.74 41.76
CA SER A 20 -33.48 9.16 41.39
C SER A 20 -33.26 9.28 39.88
N ARG A 21 -32.65 10.40 39.48
CA ARG A 21 -31.84 10.58 38.26
C ARG A 21 -32.35 9.80 37.04
N PHE A 22 -33.42 10.30 36.42
CA PHE A 22 -33.87 9.85 35.10
C PHE A 22 -32.73 9.91 34.05
N SER A 23 -31.74 10.77 34.28
CA SER A 23 -30.53 10.90 33.45
C SER A 23 -29.55 9.70 33.53
N GLU A 24 -29.56 8.89 34.60
CA GLU A 24 -28.66 7.73 34.76
C GLU A 24 -29.36 6.39 34.49
N SER A 25 -30.65 6.43 34.10
CA SER A 25 -31.42 5.23 33.80
C SER A 25 -30.95 4.58 32.50
N ARG A 26 -30.58 3.29 32.57
CA ARG A 26 -30.29 2.42 31.41
C ARG A 26 -31.49 2.26 30.44
N LEU A 27 -32.66 2.77 30.83
CA LEU A 27 -33.90 2.80 30.05
C LEU A 27 -34.15 4.14 29.35
N ASN A 28 -33.24 5.10 29.47
CA ASN A 28 -33.36 6.39 28.76
C ASN A 28 -32.98 6.20 27.29
N PRO A 29 -33.94 6.30 26.34
CA PRO A 29 -33.64 6.14 24.93
C PRO A 29 -32.67 7.20 24.41
N MET A 30 -32.60 8.39 25.03
CA MET A 30 -31.64 9.41 24.64
C MET A 30 -30.17 9.04 24.96
N GLY A 31 -29.94 8.12 25.92
CA GLY A 31 -28.61 7.61 26.24
C GLY A 31 -28.14 6.47 25.33
N TRP A 32 -29.07 5.74 24.70
CA TRP A 32 -28.74 4.65 23.77
C TRP A 32 -28.18 5.15 22.44
N PHE A 33 -28.52 6.38 22.05
CA PHE A 33 -28.03 7.02 20.83
C PHE A 33 -26.79 7.89 21.05
N GLY A 34 -26.30 7.98 22.29
CA GLY A 34 -25.01 8.61 22.61
C GLY A 34 -23.86 7.68 22.24
N GLY A 35 -23.56 7.59 20.94
CA GLY A 35 -22.44 6.80 20.45
C GLY A 35 -21.14 7.26 21.12
N SER A 36 -20.43 6.33 21.77
CA SER A 36 -19.03 6.54 22.12
C SER A 36 -18.29 6.98 20.86
N PRO A 37 -17.42 8.01 20.90
CA PRO A 37 -16.61 8.36 19.74
C PRO A 37 -15.86 7.10 19.33
N ALA A 38 -16.17 6.61 18.12
CA ALA A 38 -15.49 5.46 17.57
C ALA A 38 -14.02 5.84 17.50
N GLN A 39 -13.17 5.14 18.25
CA GLN A 39 -11.73 5.27 18.09
C GLN A 39 -11.42 4.72 16.70
N THR A 40 -11.23 5.65 15.77
CA THR A 40 -10.81 5.34 14.41
C THR A 40 -9.38 4.83 14.47
N LEU A 41 -9.08 3.78 13.71
CA LEU A 41 -7.71 3.29 13.51
C LEU A 41 -6.95 4.15 12.48
N GLU A 42 -7.53 5.28 12.07
CA GLU A 42 -6.91 6.22 11.17
C GLU A 42 -5.72 6.90 11.85
N PRO A 43 -4.52 6.89 11.22
CA PRO A 43 -3.39 7.65 11.71
C PRO A 43 -3.74 9.14 11.80
N GLU A 44 -3.22 9.85 12.80
CA GLU A 44 -3.45 11.30 12.98
C GLU A 44 -3.03 12.14 11.76
N GLY A 45 -2.13 11.61 10.91
CA GLY A 45 -1.67 12.23 9.66
C GLY A 45 -2.41 11.77 8.39
N GLY A 46 -3.48 10.97 8.51
CA GLY A 46 -4.17 10.35 7.37
C GLY A 46 -3.39 9.18 6.75
N TYR A 47 -4.01 8.47 5.81
CA TYR A 47 -3.32 7.43 5.05
C TYR A 47 -2.33 8.08 4.07
N PRO A 48 -1.10 7.55 3.94
CA PRO A 48 -0.15 8.07 2.96
C PRO A 48 -0.76 7.99 1.56
N THR A 49 -0.93 9.14 0.91
CA THR A 49 -1.50 9.26 -0.44
C THR A 49 -0.53 8.81 -1.53
N THR A 50 0.77 8.74 -1.21
CA THR A 50 1.82 8.23 -2.08
C THR A 50 2.30 6.88 -1.57
N ARG A 51 2.09 5.81 -2.37
CA ARG A 51 2.68 4.50 -2.11
C ARG A 51 4.20 4.61 -2.29
N GLN A 52 4.94 4.75 -1.19
CA GLN A 52 6.38 4.61 -1.20
C GLN A 52 6.74 3.16 -1.43
N ASP A 53 7.47 2.90 -2.51
CA ASP A 53 8.02 1.57 -2.77
C ASP A 53 9.26 1.36 -1.90
N SER A 54 9.18 0.43 -0.95
CA SER A 54 10.29 0.11 -0.05
C SER A 54 11.31 -0.85 -0.67
N ARG A 55 11.10 -1.31 -1.92
CA ARG A 55 12.01 -2.23 -2.60
C ARG A 55 13.31 -1.54 -2.97
N LEU A 56 14.39 -2.32 -2.96
CA LEU A 56 15.71 -1.84 -3.35
C LEU A 56 15.95 -2.09 -4.84
N PRO A 57 16.72 -1.23 -5.53
CA PRO A 57 17.16 -1.51 -6.88
C PRO A 57 17.94 -2.82 -6.97
N VAL A 58 17.60 -3.65 -7.96
CA VAL A 58 18.32 -4.89 -8.24
C VAL A 58 19.71 -4.54 -8.77
N THR A 59 20.73 -5.31 -8.38
CA THR A 59 22.14 -4.99 -8.64
C THR A 59 22.45 -4.69 -10.09
N ARG A 60 21.99 -5.54 -11.03
CA ARG A 60 22.19 -5.30 -12.46
C ARG A 60 21.04 -5.80 -13.31
N VAL A 61 20.81 -5.08 -14.40
CA VAL A 61 19.99 -5.53 -15.53
C VAL A 61 20.87 -6.35 -16.47
N VAL A 62 20.43 -7.56 -16.81
CA VAL A 62 21.16 -8.52 -17.67
C VAL A 62 20.69 -8.40 -19.11
N SER A 63 19.37 -8.38 -19.34
CA SER A 63 18.79 -8.25 -20.67
C SER A 63 17.43 -7.58 -20.59
N ALA A 64 17.02 -6.93 -21.68
CA ALA A 64 15.67 -6.41 -21.87
C ALA A 64 15.26 -6.65 -23.32
N ARG A 65 14.03 -7.09 -23.54
CA ARG A 65 13.48 -7.34 -24.88
C ARG A 65 12.00 -7.06 -24.95
N TRP A 66 11.53 -6.80 -26.17
CA TRP A 66 10.12 -6.72 -26.48
C TRP A 66 9.59 -8.06 -26.94
N GLU A 67 8.45 -8.46 -26.40
CA GLU A 67 7.65 -9.57 -26.91
C GLU A 67 6.32 -9.04 -27.48
N PRO A 68 5.91 -9.50 -28.66
CA PRO A 68 4.67 -9.05 -29.28
C PRO A 68 3.45 -9.59 -28.50
N LEU A 69 2.41 -8.76 -28.41
CA LEU A 69 1.10 -9.15 -27.89
C LEU A 69 0.02 -8.79 -28.91
N TYR A 70 -1.18 -9.38 -28.78
CA TYR A 70 -2.33 -9.00 -29.60
C TYR A 70 -2.68 -7.53 -29.45
N GLU A 71 -2.50 -6.99 -28.24
CA GLU A 71 -2.59 -5.58 -27.91
C GLU A 71 -1.27 -5.13 -27.27
N GLY A 72 -0.64 -4.11 -27.85
CA GLY A 72 0.59 -3.53 -27.31
C GLY A 72 1.81 -4.44 -27.42
N ARG A 73 2.73 -4.33 -26.47
CA ARG A 73 3.96 -5.13 -26.37
C ARG A 73 4.24 -5.45 -24.90
N MET A 74 4.82 -6.62 -24.65
CA MET A 74 5.34 -6.97 -23.34
C MET A 74 6.83 -6.64 -23.28
N LEU A 75 7.22 -5.84 -22.29
CA LEU A 75 8.61 -5.61 -21.95
C LEU A 75 9.06 -6.71 -20.99
N VAL A 76 9.97 -7.57 -21.43
CA VAL A 76 10.56 -8.62 -20.58
C VAL A 76 11.98 -8.21 -20.21
N VAL A 77 12.24 -8.14 -18.91
CA VAL A 77 13.53 -7.74 -18.34
C VAL A 77 14.06 -8.86 -17.48
N GLN A 78 15.33 -9.19 -17.68
CA GLN A 78 16.07 -10.08 -16.82
C GLN A 78 17.10 -9.30 -16.02
N GLY A 79 17.22 -9.61 -14.74
CA GLY A 79 18.19 -9.02 -13.83
C GLY A 79 18.90 -10.05 -13.00
N LEU A 80 20.00 -9.62 -12.38
CA LEU A 80 20.74 -10.41 -11.41
C LEU A 80 20.94 -9.57 -10.16
N ALA A 81 20.60 -10.14 -9.01
CA ALA A 81 20.79 -9.51 -7.71
C ALA A 81 22.17 -9.81 -7.14
N ALA A 82 22.54 -9.12 -6.05
CA ALA A 82 23.82 -9.33 -5.36
C ALA A 82 23.90 -10.71 -4.68
N THR A 83 22.79 -11.16 -4.11
CA THR A 83 22.69 -12.38 -3.31
C THR A 83 21.52 -13.25 -3.75
N LYS A 84 21.46 -14.47 -3.26
CA LYS A 84 20.31 -15.37 -3.49
C LYS A 84 19.08 -14.89 -2.71
N GLY A 85 17.91 -15.41 -3.06
CA GLY A 85 16.69 -15.21 -2.27
C GLY A 85 16.00 -13.85 -2.42
N TRP A 86 16.35 -13.06 -3.43
CA TRP A 86 15.61 -11.85 -3.78
C TRP A 86 14.20 -12.18 -4.24
N SER A 87 13.22 -11.36 -3.84
CA SER A 87 11.79 -11.63 -4.08
C SER A 87 11.00 -10.37 -4.44
N LYS A 88 9.75 -10.54 -4.87
CA LYS A 88 8.81 -9.44 -5.22
C LYS A 88 9.39 -8.42 -6.22
N VAL A 89 10.14 -8.93 -7.19
CA VAL A 89 10.77 -8.12 -8.22
C VAL A 89 9.71 -7.46 -9.09
N ALA A 90 9.88 -6.18 -9.38
CA ALA A 90 9.00 -5.44 -10.29
C ALA A 90 9.76 -4.38 -11.07
N LEU A 91 9.13 -3.95 -12.16
CA LEU A 91 9.46 -2.71 -12.84
C LEU A 91 8.57 -1.61 -12.28
N VAL A 92 9.19 -0.51 -11.88
CA VAL A 92 8.51 0.64 -11.29
C VAL A 92 8.89 1.87 -12.08
N THR A 93 7.93 2.73 -12.37
CA THR A 93 8.22 3.99 -13.07
C THR A 93 9.03 4.91 -12.15
N GLU A 94 10.07 5.54 -12.68
CA GLU A 94 10.91 6.48 -11.92
C GLU A 94 10.08 7.67 -11.43
N VAL A 95 9.18 8.16 -12.29
CA VAL A 95 8.18 9.16 -11.95
C VAL A 95 6.90 8.44 -11.52
N PRO A 96 6.24 8.85 -10.41
CA PRO A 96 4.96 8.27 -10.02
C PRO A 96 3.89 8.46 -11.11
N MET A 97 3.27 7.35 -11.52
CA MET A 97 2.20 7.34 -12.53
C MET A 97 0.96 6.61 -12.02
N PRO A 98 -0.24 6.92 -12.54
CA PRO A 98 -1.44 6.17 -12.19
C PRO A 98 -1.28 4.68 -12.53
N THR A 99 -1.85 3.82 -11.69
CA THR A 99 -1.74 2.37 -11.91
C THR A 99 -2.32 1.98 -13.27
N GLY A 100 -1.57 1.21 -14.04
CA GLY A 100 -1.96 0.77 -15.38
C GLY A 100 -1.83 1.82 -16.48
N ARG A 101 -1.35 3.04 -16.17
CA ARG A 101 -1.13 4.10 -17.16
C ARG A 101 0.32 4.53 -17.17
N VAL A 102 1.10 3.94 -18.07
CA VAL A 102 2.48 4.37 -18.32
C VAL A 102 2.54 5.28 -19.54
N HIS A 103 3.45 6.24 -19.51
CA HIS A 103 3.75 7.11 -20.64
C HIS A 103 5.24 7.46 -20.65
N GLY A 104 5.76 7.89 -21.80
CA GLY A 104 7.10 8.45 -21.87
C GLY A 104 7.15 9.82 -21.22
N ASP A 105 8.35 10.27 -20.87
CA ASP A 105 8.62 11.67 -20.55
C ASP A 105 8.41 12.58 -21.78
N ASP A 106 8.67 13.88 -21.66
CA ASP A 106 8.52 14.85 -22.77
C ASP A 106 9.36 14.51 -24.01
N ASN A 107 10.39 13.66 -23.86
CA ASN A 107 11.24 13.18 -24.95
C ASN A 107 10.79 11.81 -25.50
N GLY A 108 9.70 11.26 -24.96
CA GLY A 108 9.19 9.93 -25.29
C GLY A 108 10.00 8.80 -24.67
N VAL A 109 10.71 9.04 -23.55
CA VAL A 109 11.50 8.03 -22.84
C VAL A 109 10.72 7.55 -21.62
N LEU A 110 10.40 6.26 -21.58
CA LEU A 110 9.84 5.63 -20.37
C LEU A 110 10.99 5.15 -19.48
N ARG A 111 11.13 5.74 -18.30
CA ARG A 111 12.16 5.40 -17.32
C ARG A 111 11.62 4.46 -16.26
N LEU A 112 12.23 3.29 -16.15
CA LEU A 112 11.84 2.22 -15.25
C LEU A 112 13.00 1.84 -14.35
N ASN A 113 12.71 1.58 -13.08
CA ASN A 113 13.62 1.01 -12.12
C ASN A 113 13.29 -0.46 -11.91
N LEU A 114 14.30 -1.32 -12.03
CA LEU A 114 14.19 -2.73 -11.65
C LEU A 114 14.44 -2.84 -10.15
N VAL A 115 13.39 -3.14 -9.38
CA VAL A 115 13.45 -3.18 -7.92
C VAL A 115 13.01 -4.55 -7.38
N GLY A 116 13.47 -4.90 -6.19
CA GLY A 116 13.09 -6.13 -5.50
C GLY A 116 13.37 -6.06 -3.99
N ASN A 117 12.89 -7.05 -3.25
CA ASN A 117 13.19 -7.20 -1.84
C ASN A 117 14.41 -8.10 -1.66
N PRO A 118 15.45 -7.66 -0.94
CA PRO A 118 16.54 -8.54 -0.55
C PRO A 118 16.05 -9.59 0.47
N PRO A 119 16.75 -10.73 0.60
CA PRO A 119 16.52 -11.66 1.71
C PRO A 119 16.80 -10.97 3.06
N ALA A 120 16.24 -11.51 4.14
CA ALA A 120 16.51 -11.01 5.48
C ALA A 120 18.01 -11.17 5.82
N ALA A 121 18.56 -10.19 6.55
CA ALA A 121 19.95 -10.27 6.99
C ALA A 121 20.18 -11.49 7.89
N GLY A 122 21.32 -12.16 7.73
CA GLY A 122 21.70 -13.33 8.53
C GLY A 122 21.10 -14.67 8.07
N THR A 123 20.30 -14.71 6.99
CA THR A 123 19.88 -15.98 6.40
C THR A 123 20.97 -16.59 5.51
N TYR A 124 20.83 -17.89 5.22
CA TYR A 124 21.75 -18.60 4.34
C TYR A 124 21.84 -17.94 2.95
N GLU A 125 20.70 -17.53 2.40
CA GLU A 125 20.59 -16.90 1.08
C GLU A 125 21.33 -15.56 1.02
N ALA A 126 21.19 -14.75 2.07
CA ALA A 126 21.87 -13.45 2.18
C ALA A 126 23.40 -13.58 2.20
N SER A 127 23.93 -14.72 2.66
CA SER A 127 25.38 -14.99 2.69
C SER A 127 25.97 -15.51 1.37
N ARG A 128 25.12 -15.82 0.38
CA ARG A 128 25.54 -16.45 -0.89
C ARG A 128 25.35 -15.47 -2.05
N ALA A 129 26.41 -15.29 -2.83
CA ALA A 129 26.32 -14.56 -4.09
C ALA A 129 25.34 -15.25 -5.06
N ALA A 130 24.60 -14.45 -5.84
CA ALA A 130 23.70 -14.97 -6.86
C ALA A 130 24.49 -15.69 -7.97
N ASN A 131 23.99 -16.84 -8.42
CA ASN A 131 24.53 -17.57 -9.57
C ASN A 131 23.77 -17.16 -10.85
N PRO A 132 24.44 -16.57 -11.87
CA PRO A 132 23.80 -16.21 -13.13
C PRO A 132 23.04 -17.36 -13.82
N ALA A 133 23.49 -18.60 -13.64
CA ALA A 133 22.90 -19.76 -14.30
C ALA A 133 21.56 -20.22 -13.69
N SER A 134 21.28 -19.90 -12.42
CA SER A 134 20.09 -20.38 -11.71
C SER A 134 19.24 -19.29 -11.07
N ASP A 135 19.85 -18.16 -10.72
CA ASP A 135 19.24 -17.12 -9.87
C ASP A 135 18.89 -15.87 -10.67
N THR A 136 18.61 -16.04 -11.97
CA THR A 136 18.18 -14.94 -12.84
C THR A 136 16.75 -14.54 -12.51
N LEU A 137 16.56 -13.25 -12.23
CA LEU A 137 15.25 -12.66 -11.97
C LEU A 137 14.63 -12.27 -13.30
N THR A 138 13.40 -12.72 -13.57
CA THR A 138 12.66 -12.32 -14.78
C THR A 138 11.40 -11.59 -14.37
N VAL A 139 11.19 -10.41 -14.95
CA VAL A 139 9.98 -9.60 -14.76
C VAL A 139 9.46 -9.18 -16.12
N ALA A 140 8.14 -9.08 -16.23
CA ALA A 140 7.48 -8.59 -17.42
C ALA A 140 6.50 -7.47 -17.08
N MET A 141 6.41 -6.49 -17.96
CA MET A 141 5.41 -5.42 -17.90
C MET A 141 4.73 -5.29 -19.25
N THR A 142 3.40 -5.36 -19.26
CA THR A 142 2.59 -5.10 -20.46
C THR A 142 2.48 -3.61 -20.67
N ILE A 143 2.76 -3.16 -21.89
CA ILE A 143 2.55 -1.77 -22.29
C ILE A 143 1.51 -1.76 -23.41
N PRO A 144 0.38 -1.08 -23.21
CA PRO A 144 -0.71 -1.06 -24.17
C PRO A 144 -0.41 -0.11 -25.34
N THR A 145 -1.12 -0.25 -26.45
CA THR A 145 -0.79 0.40 -27.73
C THR A 145 -0.85 1.94 -27.64
N GLU A 146 -1.81 2.47 -26.90
CA GLU A 146 -2.00 3.89 -26.64
C GLU A 146 -0.81 4.50 -25.91
N ALA A 147 -0.29 3.84 -24.87
CA ALA A 147 0.90 4.27 -24.16
C ALA A 147 2.14 4.22 -25.05
N LEU A 148 2.25 3.14 -25.84
CA LEU A 148 3.35 2.93 -26.77
C LEU A 148 3.45 3.97 -27.88
N SER A 149 2.36 4.66 -28.23
CA SER A 149 2.38 5.74 -29.23
C SER A 149 3.25 6.93 -28.80
N GLY A 150 3.33 7.18 -27.50
CA GLY A 150 4.15 8.23 -26.89
C GLY A 150 5.53 7.77 -26.42
N ILE A 151 5.88 6.49 -26.59
CA ILE A 151 7.13 5.91 -26.10
C ILE A 151 8.02 5.52 -27.29
N ARG A 152 9.17 6.19 -27.41
CA ARG A 152 10.22 5.92 -28.41
C ARG A 152 11.31 5.02 -27.85
N GLU A 153 11.59 5.16 -26.56
CA GLU A 153 12.69 4.49 -25.88
C GLU A 153 12.25 4.10 -24.46
N VAL A 154 12.75 2.96 -23.99
CA VAL A 154 12.61 2.56 -22.59
C VAL A 154 14.00 2.45 -21.98
N VAL A 155 14.22 3.11 -20.86
CA VAL A 155 15.45 3.02 -20.07
C VAL A 155 15.12 2.25 -18.80
N ILE A 156 15.79 1.12 -18.61
CA ILE A 156 15.66 0.29 -17.42
C ILE A 156 16.92 0.41 -16.57
N THR A 157 16.77 0.95 -15.37
CA THR A 157 17.86 1.20 -14.43
C THR A 157 17.85 0.17 -13.31
N GLY A 158 19.01 -0.45 -13.06
CA GLY A 158 19.33 -1.18 -11.84
C GLY A 158 20.34 -0.40 -10.99
N ALA A 159 20.79 -0.98 -9.88
CA ALA A 159 21.72 -0.31 -8.98
C ALA A 159 23.09 -0.01 -9.63
N GLY A 160 23.58 -0.90 -10.49
CA GLY A 160 24.92 -0.80 -11.08
C GLY A 160 24.97 -0.48 -12.57
N ASN A 161 23.84 -0.55 -13.29
CA ASN A 161 23.79 -0.24 -14.72
C ASN A 161 22.39 0.14 -15.18
N ALA A 162 22.31 0.75 -16.36
CA ALA A 162 21.07 0.95 -17.09
C ALA A 162 21.15 0.29 -18.47
N VAL A 163 20.00 -0.23 -18.95
CA VAL A 163 19.84 -0.80 -20.28
C VAL A 163 18.77 -0.01 -21.02
N THR A 164 19.12 0.44 -22.21
CA THR A 164 18.22 1.14 -23.12
C THR A 164 17.66 0.17 -24.15
N LEU A 165 16.35 0.18 -24.34
CA LEU A 165 15.66 -0.54 -25.39
C LEU A 165 14.90 0.44 -26.27
N ARG A 166 15.25 0.46 -27.56
CA ARG A 166 14.54 1.24 -28.57
C ARG A 166 13.45 0.39 -29.22
N ARG A 167 12.37 1.08 -29.61
CA ARG A 167 11.19 0.44 -30.20
C ARG A 167 11.39 0.10 -31.67
#